data_AF-S5ZT21-F1
#
_entry.id   AF-S5ZT21-F1
#
_cell.length_a   1.000
_cell.length_b   1.000
_cell.length_c   1.000
_cell.angle_alpha   90.00
_cell.angle_beta   90.00
_cell.angle_gamma   90.00
#
_symmetry.space_group_name_H-M   'P 1'
#
loop_
_entity.id
_entity.type
_entity.pdbx_description
1 polymer ?
#
loop_
_entity_poly.entity_id
_entity_poly.type
_entity_poly.pdbx_seq_one_letter_code
_entity_poly.pdbx_strand_id
1 'polypeptide(L)'
;MSNKFFYLFKKFFIFRFFIFLLTLGSIAAGILFIVSFTVRMPVITSVLPQVVESGSIIKIEGKHFGNKFNSSWVQIGDSIIQSENCDLWTEDKIEFKFPEYQSAGLLYVVVQNKKSNPSFLAAASEIPVIADRFILSEVPSINALSKDFAEVGSIIKIIGENFGGSRGNSQVMFIPNFTPDMISKIEKGEDVGASFCSNSDFDFITWTNEELQIRVPDGADSGAIAVLTSKGLSNAVPFRLKNRLGTKTRANKKNLVVAAEVDVSNIRAEEKNTLFLKVPLPVETYSQRGIEILSINPAPFVKNYQGASIHQYENSGSSTRLHIRQEYSVNSYEVTTKINPVNVRVGQKQNTALYNAYAIATEFIPANNEVIQKTAESIVQNEKNPYNKVKRIYNYLLNNLDIIPSSPLNSGSSPVNALTEKRADTYDAAILFVSLVRACGIPAQPVAGIIVDVSQTSYSHWWAEFYLEGFGWVPVDVGMAKAIPFDMGIPQKENWYFGNIDAFRVAFSYGKTLQTPMASNSKTAAKERSYSFSSSMEEFLGIVSYNSVWKVPKVIAVY
;
A
#
# COMPACT_ATOMS: atom_id res chain seq x y z
N MET A 1 51.13 43.52 -84.76
CA MET A 1 51.18 42.73 -83.51
C MET A 1 51.09 41.25 -83.90
N SER A 2 52.22 40.55 -83.86
CA SER A 2 52.28 39.12 -84.18
C SER A 2 51.37 38.36 -83.21
N ASN A 3 50.44 37.58 -83.75
CA ASN A 3 49.38 36.92 -83.00
C ASN A 3 50.02 35.82 -82.13
N LYS A 4 50.35 36.17 -80.87
CA LYS A 4 51.13 35.35 -79.92
C LYS A 4 50.62 33.90 -79.82
N PHE A 5 49.32 33.70 -80.03
CA PHE A 5 48.70 32.38 -80.05
C PHE A 5 49.24 31.46 -81.16
N PHE A 6 49.31 31.92 -82.41
CA PHE A 6 49.83 31.11 -83.52
C PHE A 6 51.31 30.77 -83.35
N TYR A 7 52.08 31.69 -82.78
CA TYR A 7 53.48 31.43 -82.43
C TYR A 7 53.61 30.37 -81.34
N LEU A 8 52.84 30.48 -80.25
CA LEU A 8 52.84 29.51 -79.14
C LEU A 8 52.33 28.14 -79.59
N PHE A 9 51.26 28.10 -80.39
CA PHE A 9 50.71 26.88 -80.97
C PHE A 9 51.71 26.20 -81.90
N LYS A 10 52.44 26.91 -82.77
CA LYS A 10 53.46 26.27 -83.63
C LYS A 10 54.72 25.86 -82.88
N LYS A 11 55.21 26.64 -81.91
CA LYS A 11 56.54 26.42 -81.31
C LYS A 11 56.55 25.39 -80.18
N PHE A 12 55.50 25.31 -79.36
CA PHE A 12 55.51 24.51 -78.14
C PHE A 12 54.52 23.34 -78.22
N PHE A 13 55.03 22.11 -78.24
CA PHE A 13 54.22 20.88 -78.23
C PHE A 13 53.28 20.83 -77.01
N ILE A 14 53.77 21.23 -75.83
CA ILE A 14 53.01 21.28 -74.58
C ILE A 14 51.77 22.17 -74.71
N PHE A 15 51.87 23.31 -75.40
CA PHE A 15 50.74 24.21 -75.60
C PHE A 15 49.65 23.57 -76.49
N ARG A 16 50.04 22.82 -77.52
CA ARG A 16 49.09 22.03 -78.35
C ARG A 16 48.42 20.93 -77.53
N PHE A 17 49.19 20.21 -76.71
CA PHE A 17 48.68 19.15 -75.84
C PHE A 17 47.62 19.68 -74.87
N PHE A 18 47.87 20.82 -74.23
CA PHE A 18 46.89 21.46 -73.32
C PHE A 18 45.62 21.92 -74.03
N ILE A 19 45.72 22.49 -75.24
CA ILE A 19 44.54 22.86 -76.04
C ILE A 19 43.74 21.60 -76.40
N PHE A 20 44.42 20.53 -76.83
CA PHE A 20 43.75 19.27 -77.16
C PHE A 20 43.04 18.67 -75.92
N LEU A 21 43.70 18.67 -74.76
CA LEU A 21 43.13 18.23 -73.50
C LEU A 21 41.90 19.05 -73.08
N LEU A 22 41.97 20.38 -73.24
CA LEU A 22 40.85 21.29 -72.98
C LEU A 22 39.66 21.02 -73.90
N THR A 23 39.91 20.77 -75.19
CA THR A 23 38.84 20.41 -76.14
C THR A 23 38.22 19.05 -75.81
N LEU A 24 39.03 18.04 -75.49
CA LEU A 24 38.54 16.71 -75.14
C LEU A 24 37.74 16.73 -73.82
N GLY A 25 38.22 17.48 -72.83
CA GLY A 25 37.54 17.70 -71.56
C GLY A 25 36.22 18.44 -71.73
N SER A 26 36.17 19.42 -72.63
CA SER A 26 34.92 20.15 -72.95
C SER A 26 33.90 19.26 -73.65
N ILE A 27 34.33 18.35 -74.54
CA ILE A 27 33.45 17.36 -75.18
C ILE A 27 32.94 16.35 -74.15
N ALA A 28 33.81 15.82 -73.29
CA ALA A 28 33.42 14.89 -72.23
C ALA A 28 32.45 15.53 -71.23
N ALA A 29 32.68 16.79 -70.84
CA ALA A 29 31.77 17.56 -70.01
C ALA A 29 30.43 17.82 -70.72
N GLY A 30 30.44 18.10 -72.02
CA GLY A 30 29.24 18.22 -72.84
C GLY A 30 28.42 16.93 -72.90
N ILE A 31 29.08 15.78 -73.07
CA ILE A 31 28.42 14.46 -73.06
C ILE A 31 27.83 14.18 -71.67
N LEU A 32 28.59 14.39 -70.59
CA LEU A 32 28.10 14.21 -69.22
C LEU A 32 26.93 15.15 -68.88
N PHE A 33 26.99 16.39 -69.35
CA PHE A 33 25.92 17.37 -69.19
C PHE A 33 24.66 16.94 -69.94
N ILE A 34 24.78 16.48 -71.18
CA ILE A 34 23.63 15.95 -71.96
C ILE A 34 23.05 14.70 -71.30
N VAL A 35 23.88 13.77 -70.82
CA VAL A 35 23.42 12.56 -70.09
C VAL A 35 22.69 12.92 -68.79
N SER A 36 23.09 14.01 -68.12
CA SER A 36 22.42 14.48 -66.89
C SER A 36 20.98 14.96 -67.11
N PHE A 37 20.62 15.38 -68.33
CA PHE A 37 19.26 15.80 -68.67
C PHE A 37 18.36 14.67 -69.18
N THR A 38 18.92 13.48 -69.46
CA THR A 38 18.18 12.38 -70.09
C THR A 38 17.78 11.24 -69.17
N VAL A 39 18.11 11.27 -67.87
CA VAL A 39 17.77 10.15 -66.97
C VAL A 39 17.06 10.58 -65.70
N ARG A 40 15.74 10.35 -65.67
CA ARG A 40 14.89 10.65 -64.51
C ARG A 40 14.74 9.41 -63.63
N MET A 41 14.88 9.55 -62.30
CA MET A 41 14.67 8.44 -61.36
C MET A 41 13.16 8.31 -61.04
N PRO A 42 12.66 7.07 -60.84
CA PRO A 42 11.28 6.87 -60.40
C PRO A 42 11.09 7.41 -58.98
N VAL A 43 9.96 8.05 -58.71
CA VAL A 43 9.64 8.61 -57.38
C VAL A 43 8.22 8.21 -56.99
N ILE A 44 8.07 7.58 -55.82
CA ILE A 44 6.77 7.24 -55.23
C ILE A 44 6.28 8.44 -54.42
N THR A 45 5.06 8.90 -54.72
CA THR A 45 4.38 9.97 -53.97
C THR A 45 3.38 9.39 -52.96
N SER A 46 2.67 8.31 -53.32
CA SER A 46 1.73 7.64 -52.42
C SER A 46 1.56 6.16 -52.77
N VAL A 47 1.21 5.34 -51.78
CA VAL A 47 0.82 3.94 -51.94
C VAL A 47 -0.46 3.71 -51.15
N LEU A 48 -1.53 3.27 -51.81
CA LEU A 48 -2.85 3.08 -51.20
C LEU A 48 -3.45 1.72 -51.59
N PRO A 49 -4.02 0.96 -50.64
CA PRO A 49 -3.93 1.18 -49.19
C PRO A 49 -2.52 0.84 -48.64
N GLN A 50 -2.12 1.44 -47.51
CA GLN A 50 -0.84 1.13 -46.84
C GLN A 50 -0.90 -0.15 -46.00
N VAL A 51 -2.09 -0.52 -45.52
CA VAL A 51 -2.40 -1.79 -44.85
C VAL A 51 -3.22 -2.62 -45.83
N VAL A 52 -2.74 -3.80 -46.17
CA VAL A 52 -3.27 -4.58 -47.30
C VAL A 52 -3.63 -5.99 -46.86
N GLU A 53 -4.80 -6.46 -47.28
CA GLU A 53 -5.20 -7.87 -47.19
C GLU A 53 -4.79 -8.61 -48.47
N SER A 54 -4.45 -9.90 -48.35
CA SER A 54 -4.12 -10.75 -49.50
C SER A 54 -5.15 -10.62 -50.62
N GLY A 55 -4.70 -10.38 -51.85
CA GLY A 55 -5.57 -10.24 -53.02
C GLY A 55 -6.21 -8.87 -53.22
N SER A 56 -5.95 -7.88 -52.35
CA SER A 56 -6.39 -6.50 -52.55
C SER A 56 -5.60 -5.82 -53.68
N ILE A 57 -6.21 -4.84 -54.35
CA ILE A 57 -5.53 -4.01 -55.36
C ILE A 57 -4.75 -2.89 -54.65
N ILE A 58 -3.46 -2.80 -54.95
CA ILE A 58 -2.59 -1.70 -54.50
C ILE A 58 -2.43 -0.71 -55.64
N LYS A 59 -2.56 0.58 -55.32
CA LYS A 59 -2.32 1.71 -56.21
C LYS A 59 -1.10 2.48 -55.75
N ILE A 60 -0.12 2.63 -56.61
CA ILE A 60 1.07 3.46 -56.41
C ILE A 60 0.92 4.69 -57.32
N GLU A 61 1.00 5.88 -56.75
CA GLU A 61 1.10 7.12 -57.52
C GLU A 61 2.50 7.73 -57.36
N GLY A 62 3.02 8.31 -58.44
CA GLY A 62 4.36 8.85 -58.47
C GLY A 62 4.73 9.50 -59.79
N LYS A 63 6.01 9.50 -60.11
CA LYS A 63 6.55 10.11 -61.33
C LYS A 63 7.70 9.28 -61.90
N HIS A 64 7.84 9.29 -63.22
CA HIS A 64 8.92 8.65 -63.98
C HIS A 64 8.96 7.13 -63.84
N PHE A 65 7.79 6.50 -63.79
CA PHE A 65 7.68 5.05 -63.78
C PHE A 65 7.86 4.42 -65.15
N GLY A 66 7.82 5.21 -66.23
CA GLY A 66 7.93 4.67 -67.59
C GLY A 66 6.63 4.01 -68.08
N ASN A 67 6.70 3.46 -69.28
CA ASN A 67 5.66 2.58 -69.84
C ASN A 67 6.03 1.10 -69.66
N LYS A 68 5.06 0.20 -69.86
CA LYS A 68 5.07 -1.24 -69.53
C LYS A 68 6.13 -2.13 -70.25
N PHE A 69 7.29 -1.63 -70.70
CA PHE A 69 8.25 -2.44 -71.47
C PHE A 69 9.70 -2.45 -70.94
N ASN A 70 10.10 -3.69 -70.58
CA ASN A 70 11.38 -4.33 -70.31
C ASN A 70 12.40 -3.62 -69.40
N SER A 71 12.52 -4.20 -68.19
CA SER A 71 13.39 -3.87 -67.04
C SER A 71 12.81 -2.96 -65.94
N SER A 72 11.50 -3.08 -65.69
CA SER A 72 10.83 -2.45 -64.54
C SER A 72 9.99 -3.43 -63.71
N TRP A 73 10.03 -3.30 -62.38
CA TRP A 73 9.28 -4.13 -61.44
C TRP A 73 8.97 -3.39 -60.14
N VAL A 74 7.96 -3.83 -59.40
CA VAL A 74 7.75 -3.46 -57.99
C VAL A 74 8.47 -4.49 -57.12
N GLN A 75 9.28 -4.04 -56.17
CA GLN A 75 9.94 -4.89 -55.19
C GLN A 75 9.30 -4.64 -53.81
N ILE A 76 8.90 -5.69 -53.09
CA ILE A 76 8.33 -5.63 -51.73
C ILE A 76 9.13 -6.59 -50.85
N GLY A 77 9.96 -6.04 -49.96
CA GLY A 77 10.95 -6.85 -49.23
C GLY A 77 11.86 -7.61 -50.22
N ASP A 78 11.86 -8.93 -50.13
CA ASP A 78 12.62 -9.82 -51.03
C ASP A 78 11.83 -10.24 -52.29
N SER A 79 10.54 -9.92 -52.37
CA SER A 79 9.67 -10.32 -53.48
C SER A 79 9.65 -9.30 -54.61
N ILE A 80 9.50 -9.79 -55.84
CA ILE A 80 9.51 -8.97 -57.07
C ILE A 80 8.24 -9.25 -57.89
N ILE A 81 7.54 -8.19 -58.29
CA ILE A 81 6.38 -8.20 -59.17
C ILE A 81 6.78 -7.47 -60.46
N GLN A 82 6.96 -8.23 -61.54
CA GLN A 82 7.31 -7.68 -62.85
C GLN A 82 6.21 -6.77 -63.37
N SER A 83 6.58 -5.68 -64.05
CA SER A 83 5.62 -4.70 -64.62
C SER A 83 4.57 -5.33 -65.55
N GLU A 84 4.90 -6.45 -66.21
CA GLU A 84 3.97 -7.24 -67.04
C GLU A 84 2.77 -7.77 -66.24
N ASN A 85 3.00 -8.13 -64.98
CA ASN A 85 2.02 -8.69 -64.05
C ASN A 85 1.25 -7.61 -63.27
N CYS A 86 1.52 -6.33 -63.53
CA CYS A 86 0.73 -5.23 -63.00
C CYS A 86 -0.51 -4.98 -63.88
N ASP A 87 -1.66 -4.78 -63.23
CA ASP A 87 -2.93 -4.46 -63.87
C ASP A 87 -2.86 -3.13 -64.63
N LEU A 88 -2.13 -2.15 -64.08
CA LEU A 88 -1.84 -0.86 -64.71
C LEU A 88 -0.36 -0.49 -64.49
N TRP A 89 0.30 0.01 -65.53
CA TRP A 89 1.62 0.63 -65.41
C TRP A 89 1.76 1.79 -66.41
N THR A 90 1.89 3.00 -65.88
CA THR A 90 2.00 4.25 -66.62
C THR A 90 3.07 5.12 -65.99
N GLU A 91 3.41 6.25 -66.61
CA GLU A 91 4.45 7.18 -66.14
C GLU A 91 4.28 7.69 -64.70
N ASP A 92 3.04 7.73 -64.20
CA ASP A 92 2.70 8.28 -62.89
C ASP A 92 1.84 7.35 -62.00
N LYS A 93 1.35 6.22 -62.53
CA LYS A 93 0.52 5.27 -61.76
C LYS A 93 0.84 3.81 -62.06
N ILE A 94 0.86 3.00 -61.00
CA ILE A 94 0.98 1.55 -61.06
C ILE A 94 -0.15 0.92 -60.22
N GLU A 95 -0.87 -0.06 -60.77
CA GLU A 95 -1.84 -0.85 -60.03
C GLU A 95 -1.51 -2.33 -60.18
N PHE A 96 -1.55 -3.08 -59.08
CA PHE A 96 -1.34 -4.53 -59.09
C PHE A 96 -2.06 -5.19 -57.91
N LYS A 97 -2.38 -6.47 -58.06
CA LYS A 97 -2.95 -7.29 -57.00
C LYS A 97 -1.87 -7.77 -56.02
N PHE A 98 -2.09 -7.56 -54.72
CA PHE A 98 -1.16 -8.00 -53.68
C PHE A 98 -1.12 -9.54 -53.61
N PRO A 99 0.05 -10.18 -53.76
CA PRO A 99 0.17 -11.64 -53.77
C PRO A 99 -0.30 -12.29 -52.47
N GLU A 100 -0.90 -13.48 -52.58
CA GLU A 100 -1.19 -14.30 -51.41
C GLU A 100 0.13 -14.75 -50.76
N TYR A 101 0.22 -14.69 -49.43
CA TYR A 101 1.39 -15.07 -48.62
C TYR A 101 2.60 -14.12 -48.65
N GLN A 102 2.40 -12.85 -49.01
CA GLN A 102 3.46 -11.84 -48.96
C GLN A 102 3.55 -11.18 -47.57
N SER A 103 4.72 -11.23 -46.93
CA SER A 103 5.00 -10.52 -45.67
C SER A 103 5.13 -9.01 -45.83
N ALA A 104 4.88 -8.26 -44.75
CA ALA A 104 5.07 -6.81 -44.70
C ALA A 104 6.51 -6.42 -45.03
N GLY A 105 6.71 -5.24 -45.64
CA GLY A 105 8.06 -4.82 -46.00
C GLY A 105 8.16 -3.49 -46.73
N LEU A 106 9.41 -3.13 -47.08
CA LEU A 106 9.71 -1.95 -47.88
C LEU A 106 9.39 -2.21 -49.36
N LEU A 107 8.58 -1.33 -49.92
CA LEU A 107 8.18 -1.27 -51.32
C LEU A 107 9.05 -0.28 -52.10
N TYR A 108 9.55 -0.71 -53.25
CA TYR A 108 10.27 0.11 -54.23
C TYR A 108 9.68 -0.11 -55.62
N VAL A 109 9.66 0.96 -56.43
CA VAL A 109 9.47 0.84 -57.88
C VAL A 109 10.85 0.91 -58.53
N VAL A 110 11.20 -0.12 -59.29
CA VAL A 110 12.48 -0.21 -60.00
C VAL A 110 12.22 -0.03 -61.49
N VAL A 111 12.92 0.90 -62.12
CA VAL A 111 12.81 1.19 -63.56
C VAL A 111 14.22 1.28 -64.13
N GLN A 112 14.54 0.46 -65.14
CA GLN A 112 15.87 0.41 -65.77
C GLN A 112 17.00 0.30 -64.73
N ASN A 113 16.83 -0.59 -63.76
CA ASN A 113 17.76 -0.83 -62.65
C ASN A 113 17.96 0.34 -61.67
N LYS A 114 17.07 1.34 -61.67
CA LYS A 114 17.05 2.44 -60.70
C LYS A 114 15.88 2.30 -59.74
N LYS A 115 16.15 2.33 -58.44
CA LYS A 115 15.13 2.24 -57.38
C LYS A 115 14.55 3.61 -57.05
N SER A 116 13.26 3.64 -56.76
CA SER A 116 12.59 4.81 -56.18
C SER A 116 12.98 5.03 -54.72
N ASN A 117 12.45 6.10 -54.11
CA ASN A 117 12.35 6.17 -52.65
C ASN A 117 11.52 4.99 -52.10
N PRO A 118 11.83 4.51 -50.88
CA PRO A 118 11.06 3.45 -50.23
C PRO A 118 9.67 3.96 -49.79
N SER A 119 8.69 3.06 -49.82
CA SER A 119 7.42 3.20 -49.11
C SER A 119 7.18 1.95 -48.27
N PHE A 120 6.61 2.05 -47.07
CA PHE A 120 6.30 0.87 -46.26
C PHE A 120 4.91 0.33 -46.59
N LEU A 121 4.77 -1.00 -46.64
CA LEU A 121 3.49 -1.69 -46.84
C LEU A 121 3.31 -2.76 -45.76
N ALA A 122 2.20 -2.69 -45.02
CA ALA A 122 1.88 -3.62 -43.94
C ALA A 122 0.85 -4.67 -44.38
N ALA A 123 1.11 -5.93 -44.09
CA ALA A 123 0.14 -7.02 -44.29
C ALA A 123 -0.81 -7.08 -43.08
N ALA A 124 -2.13 -6.99 -43.31
CA ALA A 124 -3.12 -7.02 -42.24
C ALA A 124 -3.06 -8.30 -41.38
N SER A 125 -2.64 -9.42 -41.97
CA SER A 125 -2.47 -10.72 -41.29
C SER A 125 -1.33 -10.76 -40.27
N GLU A 126 -0.38 -9.83 -40.35
CA GLU A 126 0.76 -9.71 -39.42
C GLU A 126 0.51 -8.67 -38.32
N ILE A 127 -0.62 -7.94 -38.37
CA ILE A 127 -1.02 -7.01 -37.31
C ILE A 127 -1.74 -7.80 -36.22
N PRO A 128 -1.20 -7.91 -34.99
CA PRO A 128 -1.88 -8.58 -33.90
C PRO A 128 -3.19 -7.84 -33.57
N VAL A 129 -4.32 -8.55 -33.67
CA VAL A 129 -5.63 -8.03 -33.25
C VAL A 129 -5.67 -8.10 -31.72
N ILE A 130 -5.64 -6.95 -31.04
CA ILE A 130 -5.94 -6.89 -29.61
C ILE A 130 -7.43 -7.21 -29.45
N ALA A 131 -7.73 -8.46 -29.08
CA ALA A 131 -9.02 -8.82 -28.54
C ALA A 131 -9.10 -8.26 -27.12
N ASP A 132 -9.49 -7.00 -26.99
CA ASP A 132 -10.34 -6.50 -25.92
C ASP A 132 -10.62 -5.02 -26.13
N ARG A 133 -11.89 -4.64 -25.98
CA ARG A 133 -12.27 -3.23 -25.88
C ARG A 133 -11.63 -2.69 -24.60
N PHE A 134 -10.58 -1.88 -24.72
CA PHE A 134 -10.12 -1.01 -23.64
C PHE A 134 -11.26 -0.05 -23.28
N ILE A 135 -12.13 -0.45 -22.36
CA ILE A 135 -12.71 0.51 -21.44
C ILE A 135 -11.54 0.87 -20.52
N LEU A 136 -11.06 2.11 -20.58
CA LEU A 136 -10.19 2.66 -19.54
C LEU A 136 -11.01 2.71 -18.25
N SER A 137 -11.15 1.55 -17.59
CA SER A 137 -11.70 1.47 -16.25
C SER A 137 -10.62 1.98 -15.32
N GLU A 138 -10.83 3.15 -14.71
CA GLU A 138 -9.95 3.65 -13.66
C GLU A 138 -10.09 2.85 -12.35
N VAL A 139 -11.10 1.98 -12.26
CA VAL A 139 -11.32 1.09 -11.11
C VAL A 139 -10.26 -0.01 -11.13
N PRO A 140 -9.66 -0.36 -9.97
CA PRO A 140 -8.68 -1.44 -9.88
C PRO A 140 -9.27 -2.77 -10.37
N SER A 141 -8.45 -3.61 -11.00
CA SER A 141 -8.81 -4.97 -11.36
C SER A 141 -7.74 -5.96 -10.88
N ILE A 142 -8.16 -7.11 -10.36
CA ILE A 142 -7.28 -8.22 -10.01
C ILE A 142 -7.38 -9.26 -11.13
N ASN A 143 -6.26 -9.53 -11.79
CA ASN A 143 -6.15 -10.51 -12.87
C ASN A 143 -5.79 -11.90 -12.30
N ALA A 144 -4.89 -11.95 -11.31
CA ALA A 144 -4.45 -13.21 -10.72
C ALA A 144 -3.92 -13.04 -9.28
N LEU A 145 -3.92 -14.14 -8.53
CA LEU A 145 -3.19 -14.28 -7.28
C LEU A 145 -2.03 -15.25 -7.49
N SER A 146 -0.87 -15.00 -6.87
CA SER A 146 0.22 -15.98 -6.88
C SER A 146 -0.18 -17.30 -6.22
N LYS A 147 -1.12 -17.23 -5.27
CA LYS A 147 -1.67 -18.35 -4.50
C LYS A 147 -3.10 -18.00 -4.14
N ASP A 148 -4.01 -18.92 -4.39
CA ASP A 148 -5.43 -18.85 -4.00
C ASP A 148 -5.67 -19.43 -2.58
N PHE A 149 -4.62 -19.91 -1.91
CA PHE A 149 -4.65 -20.30 -0.50
C PHE A 149 -3.37 -19.94 0.25
N ALA A 150 -3.49 -19.54 1.52
CA ALA A 150 -2.36 -19.24 2.40
C ALA A 150 -2.76 -19.23 3.88
N GLU A 151 -1.76 -19.20 4.78
CA GLU A 151 -1.93 -19.03 6.23
C GLU A 151 -1.71 -17.54 6.59
N VAL A 152 -2.23 -17.07 7.73
CA VAL A 152 -1.96 -15.71 8.24
C VAL A 152 -0.45 -15.45 8.30
N GLY A 153 -0.01 -14.26 7.91
CA GLY A 153 1.40 -13.84 7.83
C GLY A 153 2.16 -14.29 6.57
N SER A 154 1.60 -15.22 5.78
CA SER A 154 2.21 -15.69 4.54
C SER A 154 2.18 -14.60 3.46
N ILE A 155 3.24 -14.52 2.66
CA ILE A 155 3.30 -13.59 1.52
C ILE A 155 2.49 -14.15 0.35
N ILE A 156 1.63 -13.30 -0.22
CA ILE A 156 0.95 -13.51 -1.49
C ILE A 156 1.19 -12.30 -2.41
N LYS A 157 1.17 -12.54 -3.71
CA LYS A 157 1.14 -11.50 -4.73
C LYS A 157 -0.25 -11.37 -5.34
N ILE A 158 -0.67 -10.13 -5.56
CA ILE A 158 -1.89 -9.77 -6.28
C ILE A 158 -1.45 -9.08 -7.56
N ILE A 159 -1.78 -9.66 -8.71
CA ILE A 159 -1.42 -9.19 -10.03
C ILE A 159 -2.67 -8.64 -10.69
N GLY A 160 -2.60 -7.46 -11.28
CA GLY A 160 -3.75 -6.77 -11.83
C GLY A 160 -3.37 -5.43 -12.45
N GLU A 161 -4.34 -4.51 -12.49
CA GLU A 161 -4.18 -3.20 -13.10
C GLU A 161 -4.89 -2.13 -12.25
N ASN A 162 -4.46 -0.88 -12.43
CA ASN A 162 -5.05 0.31 -11.81
C ASN A 162 -5.06 0.31 -10.26
N PHE A 163 -4.09 -0.35 -9.63
CA PHE A 163 -3.88 -0.25 -8.18
C PHE A 163 -3.30 1.11 -7.74
N GLY A 164 -2.82 1.91 -8.70
CA GLY A 164 -2.19 3.21 -8.47
C GLY A 164 -0.70 3.09 -8.14
N GLY A 165 0.09 4.06 -8.61
CA GLY A 165 1.54 4.11 -8.40
C GLY A 165 1.98 4.32 -6.93
N SER A 166 1.04 4.66 -6.03
CA SER A 166 1.27 4.77 -4.59
C SER A 166 0.03 4.31 -3.83
N ARG A 167 0.21 3.65 -2.69
CA ARG A 167 -0.91 3.13 -1.89
C ARG A 167 -1.86 4.22 -1.40
N GLY A 168 -1.34 5.32 -0.85
CA GLY A 168 -2.17 6.32 -0.17
C GLY A 168 -3.07 5.67 0.90
N ASN A 169 -4.38 5.91 0.81
CA ASN A 169 -5.39 5.28 1.68
C ASN A 169 -5.95 3.97 1.13
N SER A 170 -5.42 3.46 0.02
CA SER A 170 -5.86 2.19 -0.57
C SER A 170 -5.56 1.01 0.35
N GLN A 171 -6.40 -0.01 0.27
CA GLN A 171 -6.44 -1.15 1.17
C GLN A 171 -6.64 -2.45 0.41
N VAL A 172 -6.16 -3.56 1.00
CA VAL A 172 -6.48 -4.92 0.55
C VAL A 172 -7.43 -5.54 1.57
N MET A 173 -8.56 -6.06 1.08
CA MET A 173 -9.66 -6.59 1.88
C MET A 173 -9.72 -8.11 1.73
N PHE A 174 -9.83 -8.81 2.85
CA PHE A 174 -10.12 -10.25 2.92
C PHE A 174 -11.56 -10.42 3.42
N ILE A 175 -12.49 -10.66 2.51
CA ILE A 175 -13.93 -10.68 2.76
C ILE A 175 -14.35 -12.13 3.08
N PRO A 176 -14.74 -12.44 4.33
CA PRO A 176 -15.15 -13.78 4.72
C PRO A 176 -16.49 -14.17 4.08
N ASN A 177 -16.67 -15.44 3.72
CA ASN A 177 -17.94 -15.98 3.22
C ASN A 177 -18.58 -15.13 2.09
N PHE A 178 -17.73 -14.64 1.18
CA PHE A 178 -18.12 -13.67 0.16
C PHE A 178 -19.35 -14.09 -0.66
N THR A 179 -20.31 -13.17 -0.78
CA THR A 179 -21.44 -13.26 -1.71
C THR A 179 -21.52 -11.99 -2.57
N PRO A 180 -22.01 -12.06 -3.82
CA PRO A 180 -22.02 -10.89 -4.71
C PRO A 180 -22.75 -9.66 -4.17
N ASP A 181 -23.78 -9.83 -3.32
CA ASP A 181 -24.50 -8.70 -2.69
C ASP A 181 -23.61 -7.89 -1.73
N MET A 182 -22.53 -8.48 -1.18
CA MET A 182 -21.61 -7.80 -0.28
C MET A 182 -20.85 -6.66 -0.96
N ILE A 183 -20.66 -6.68 -2.28
CA ILE A 183 -20.03 -5.57 -3.02
C ILE A 183 -20.81 -4.28 -2.76
N SER A 184 -22.14 -4.34 -2.93
CA SER A 184 -23.00 -3.17 -2.72
C SER A 184 -23.00 -2.66 -1.27
N LYS A 185 -22.78 -3.55 -0.30
CA LYS A 185 -22.65 -3.20 1.13
C LYS A 185 -21.32 -2.49 1.39
N ILE A 186 -20.23 -3.01 0.83
CA ILE A 186 -18.90 -2.39 0.94
C ILE A 186 -18.91 -0.98 0.32
N GLU A 187 -19.52 -0.82 -0.85
CA GLU A 187 -19.64 0.49 -1.52
C GLU A 187 -20.45 1.51 -0.72
N LYS A 188 -21.39 1.04 0.12
CA LYS A 188 -22.15 1.87 1.08
C LYS A 188 -21.40 2.12 2.40
N GLY A 189 -20.22 1.54 2.58
CA GLY A 189 -19.44 1.63 3.81
C GLY A 189 -19.92 0.71 4.94
N GLU A 190 -20.75 -0.29 4.64
CA GLU A 190 -21.23 -1.24 5.64
C GLU A 190 -20.13 -2.26 6.03
N ASP A 191 -20.05 -2.61 7.31
CA ASP A 191 -19.12 -3.63 7.81
C ASP A 191 -19.58 -5.04 7.38
N VAL A 192 -18.88 -5.61 6.40
CA VAL A 192 -19.08 -6.99 5.92
C VAL A 192 -18.17 -8.01 6.63
N GLY A 193 -17.52 -7.62 7.73
CA GLY A 193 -16.59 -8.48 8.46
C GLY A 193 -15.24 -8.70 7.75
N ALA A 194 -14.93 -7.93 6.70
CA ALA A 194 -13.68 -8.09 5.94
C ALA A 194 -12.45 -7.69 6.75
N SER A 195 -11.37 -8.46 6.76
CA SER A 195 -10.12 -8.07 7.43
C SER A 195 -9.20 -7.29 6.47
N PHE A 196 -8.35 -6.42 7.00
CA PHE A 196 -7.53 -5.51 6.20
C PHE A 196 -6.04 -5.68 6.52
N CYS A 197 -5.19 -5.47 5.51
CA CYS A 197 -3.75 -5.36 5.73
C CYS A 197 -3.40 -4.16 6.62
N SER A 198 -2.53 -4.39 7.59
CA SER A 198 -2.10 -3.38 8.55
C SER A 198 -0.68 -2.88 8.28
N ASN A 199 -0.48 -1.57 8.44
CA ASN A 199 0.86 -0.99 8.44
C ASN A 199 1.61 -1.34 9.74
N SER A 200 0.92 -1.44 10.88
CA SER A 200 1.55 -1.80 12.16
C SER A 200 2.01 -3.24 12.17
N ASP A 201 1.32 -4.12 11.44
CA ASP A 201 1.68 -5.54 11.36
C ASP A 201 2.67 -5.82 10.21
N PHE A 202 3.08 -4.79 9.48
CA PHE A 202 3.97 -4.90 8.32
C PHE A 202 3.42 -5.82 7.23
N ASP A 203 2.11 -5.75 6.99
CA ASP A 203 1.45 -6.58 5.98
C ASP A 203 1.74 -6.10 4.56
N PHE A 204 1.96 -4.80 4.35
CA PHE A 204 2.33 -4.28 3.04
C PHE A 204 3.84 -4.42 2.81
N ILE A 205 4.23 -5.13 1.75
CA ILE A 205 5.63 -5.33 1.35
C ILE A 205 5.97 -4.48 0.14
N THR A 206 5.13 -4.52 -0.89
CA THR A 206 5.33 -3.74 -2.12
C THR A 206 3.99 -3.34 -2.71
N TRP A 207 3.90 -2.12 -3.22
CA TRP A 207 2.72 -1.59 -3.90
C TRP A 207 3.15 -0.94 -5.20
N THR A 208 2.61 -1.42 -6.32
CA THR A 208 2.77 -0.83 -7.65
C THR A 208 1.41 -0.78 -8.34
N ASN A 209 1.34 -0.19 -9.53
CA ASN A 209 0.10 -0.13 -10.29
C ASN A 209 -0.41 -1.51 -10.75
N GLU A 210 0.49 -2.51 -10.86
CA GLU A 210 0.20 -3.81 -11.50
C GLU A 210 0.44 -5.02 -10.57
N GLU A 211 1.31 -4.88 -9.57
CA GLU A 211 1.62 -5.93 -8.60
C GLU A 211 1.61 -5.39 -7.17
N LEU A 212 0.89 -6.07 -6.28
CA LEU A 212 0.95 -5.89 -4.83
C LEU A 212 1.60 -7.11 -4.21
N GLN A 213 2.50 -6.91 -3.26
CA GLN A 213 3.00 -7.96 -2.37
C GLN A 213 2.55 -7.65 -0.95
N ILE A 214 1.79 -8.57 -0.37
CA ILE A 214 1.24 -8.42 0.97
C ILE A 214 1.40 -9.69 1.79
N ARG A 215 1.29 -9.56 3.11
CA ARG A 215 1.04 -10.66 4.03
C ARG A 215 -0.46 -10.81 4.24
N VAL A 216 -0.91 -12.06 4.33
CA VAL A 216 -2.29 -12.35 4.76
C VAL A 216 -2.47 -11.78 6.17
N PRO A 217 -3.39 -10.82 6.37
CA PRO A 217 -3.48 -10.07 7.62
C PRO A 217 -4.06 -10.89 8.75
N ASP A 218 -3.91 -10.37 9.98
CA ASP A 218 -4.61 -10.92 11.13
C ASP A 218 -6.14 -10.92 10.93
N GLY A 219 -6.78 -12.01 11.34
CA GLY A 219 -8.22 -12.16 11.24
C GLY A 219 -8.75 -12.39 9.83
N ALA A 220 -7.91 -12.58 8.82
CA ALA A 220 -8.34 -13.05 7.51
C ALA A 220 -9.10 -14.39 7.62
N ASP A 221 -10.03 -14.65 6.70
CA ASP A 221 -10.78 -15.90 6.60
C ASP A 221 -10.98 -16.30 5.12
N SER A 222 -11.50 -17.49 4.88
CA SER A 222 -11.84 -17.96 3.53
C SER A 222 -13.02 -17.19 2.95
N GLY A 223 -12.92 -16.82 1.68
CA GLY A 223 -13.91 -16.03 0.96
C GLY A 223 -13.29 -15.40 -0.28
N ALA A 224 -13.18 -14.07 -0.31
CA ALA A 224 -12.59 -13.36 -1.44
C ALA A 224 -11.60 -12.27 -1.03
N ILE A 225 -10.67 -11.95 -1.92
CA ILE A 225 -9.78 -10.79 -1.84
C ILE A 225 -10.28 -9.71 -2.80
N ALA A 226 -10.26 -8.46 -2.34
CA ALA A 226 -10.51 -7.28 -3.17
C ALA A 226 -9.52 -6.16 -2.81
N VAL A 227 -9.25 -5.27 -3.78
CA VAL A 227 -8.44 -4.07 -3.58
C VAL A 227 -9.36 -2.86 -3.62
N LEU A 228 -9.36 -2.07 -2.55
CA LEU A 228 -10.10 -0.82 -2.45
C LEU A 228 -9.12 0.35 -2.67
N THR A 229 -9.39 1.18 -3.67
CA THR A 229 -8.63 2.39 -3.95
C THR A 229 -9.54 3.63 -3.92
N SER A 230 -8.95 4.81 -4.07
CA SER A 230 -9.72 6.06 -4.28
C SER A 230 -10.63 6.04 -5.52
N LYS A 231 -10.38 5.13 -6.47
CA LYS A 231 -11.15 4.98 -7.72
C LYS A 231 -12.26 3.94 -7.62
N GLY A 232 -12.34 3.19 -6.52
CA GLY A 232 -13.36 2.18 -6.30
C GLY A 232 -12.79 0.84 -5.84
N LEU A 233 -13.68 -0.15 -5.75
CA LEU A 233 -13.40 -1.52 -5.35
C LEU A 233 -13.11 -2.38 -6.59
N SER A 234 -12.12 -3.26 -6.51
CA SER A 234 -11.83 -4.21 -7.58
C SER A 234 -12.87 -5.32 -7.68
N ASN A 235 -12.77 -6.13 -8.75
CA ASN A 235 -13.38 -7.46 -8.74
C ASN A 235 -12.86 -8.27 -7.54
N ALA A 236 -13.73 -9.13 -7.02
CA ALA A 236 -13.43 -10.02 -5.91
C ALA A 236 -12.87 -11.35 -6.44
N VAL A 237 -11.73 -11.80 -5.92
CA VAL A 237 -11.06 -13.04 -6.34
C VAL A 237 -11.09 -14.05 -5.20
N PRO A 238 -11.53 -15.31 -5.42
CA PRO A 238 -11.60 -16.32 -4.37
C PRO A 238 -10.25 -16.56 -3.66
N PHE A 239 -10.32 -16.71 -2.35
CA PHE A 239 -9.16 -17.01 -1.50
C PHE A 239 -9.55 -17.97 -0.37
N ARG A 240 -8.68 -18.93 -0.09
CA ARG A 240 -8.88 -19.96 0.94
C ARG A 240 -7.85 -19.80 2.05
N LEU A 241 -8.31 -19.49 3.26
CA LEU A 241 -7.45 -19.49 4.43
C LEU A 241 -7.14 -20.93 4.85
N LYS A 242 -5.86 -21.24 4.98
CA LYS A 242 -5.40 -22.50 5.54
C LYS A 242 -5.23 -22.36 7.05
N ASN A 243 -6.15 -22.91 7.82
CA ASN A 243 -6.19 -22.69 9.25
C ASN A 243 -5.84 -23.93 10.08
N ARG A 244 -4.54 -24.24 10.17
CA ARG A 244 -4.04 -25.39 10.96
C ARG A 244 -3.93 -25.06 12.46
N LEU A 245 -3.67 -23.80 12.82
CA LEU A 245 -3.38 -23.43 14.21
C LEU A 245 -4.65 -23.30 15.05
N GLY A 246 -5.79 -22.95 14.44
CA GLY A 246 -7.05 -22.87 15.17
C GLY A 246 -7.95 -21.72 14.74
N THR A 247 -9.14 -21.58 15.30
CA THR A 247 -10.10 -20.56 14.85
C THR A 247 -9.99 -19.27 15.65
N LYS A 248 -10.27 -18.13 15.01
CA LYS A 248 -10.51 -16.83 15.64
C LYS A 248 -11.85 -16.31 15.12
N THR A 249 -12.75 -15.95 16.02
CA THR A 249 -14.13 -15.57 15.67
C THR A 249 -14.55 -14.30 16.39
N ARG A 250 -15.40 -13.52 15.71
CA ARG A 250 -16.09 -12.37 16.29
C ARG A 250 -17.55 -12.72 16.54
N ALA A 251 -18.06 -12.29 17.68
CA ALA A 251 -19.46 -12.44 18.06
C ALA A 251 -19.91 -11.24 18.89
N ASN A 252 -21.19 -11.25 19.30
CA ASN A 252 -21.74 -10.33 20.30
C ASN A 252 -21.40 -8.85 20.05
N LYS A 253 -21.59 -8.39 18.81
CA LYS A 253 -21.38 -6.99 18.41
C LYS A 253 -22.11 -6.04 19.36
N LYS A 254 -21.43 -4.99 19.82
CA LYS A 254 -21.99 -3.83 20.53
C LYS A 254 -21.64 -2.58 19.76
N ASN A 255 -22.62 -1.74 19.49
CA ASN A 255 -22.35 -0.39 19.00
C ASN A 255 -22.26 0.55 20.21
N LEU A 256 -21.06 1.06 20.48
CA LEU A 256 -20.76 1.92 21.62
C LEU A 256 -20.61 3.35 21.11
N VAL A 257 -21.35 4.28 21.71
CA VAL A 257 -21.12 5.71 21.51
C VAL A 257 -20.31 6.23 22.69
N VAL A 258 -19.13 6.79 22.41
CA VAL A 258 -18.15 7.20 23.43
C VAL A 258 -17.88 8.69 23.33
N ALA A 259 -17.85 9.38 24.47
CA ALA A 259 -17.44 10.77 24.60
C ALA A 259 -16.10 10.89 25.34
N ALA A 260 -15.09 11.49 24.70
CA ALA A 260 -13.82 11.88 25.30
C ALA A 260 -13.80 13.39 25.56
N GLU A 261 -13.35 13.80 26.75
CA GLU A 261 -13.41 15.20 27.18
C GLU A 261 -12.11 15.68 27.84
N VAL A 262 -11.74 16.93 27.53
CA VAL A 262 -10.56 17.60 28.07
C VAL A 262 -10.93 19.01 28.49
N ASP A 263 -10.62 19.37 29.73
CA ASP A 263 -10.79 20.73 30.26
C ASP A 263 -9.43 21.36 30.56
N VAL A 264 -9.20 22.59 30.10
CA VAL A 264 -7.99 23.37 30.41
C VAL A 264 -8.35 24.74 30.98
N SER A 265 -7.67 25.15 32.05
CA SER A 265 -7.92 26.40 32.76
C SER A 265 -6.67 26.94 33.43
N ASN A 266 -6.77 28.15 34.01
CA ASN A 266 -5.71 28.77 34.82
C ASN A 266 -4.36 28.88 34.10
N ILE A 267 -4.39 29.19 32.80
CA ILE A 267 -3.19 29.31 31.96
C ILE A 267 -2.42 30.58 32.38
N ARG A 268 -1.14 30.41 32.72
CA ARG A 268 -0.16 31.48 32.94
C ARG A 268 0.91 31.36 31.87
N ALA A 269 1.03 32.38 31.02
CA ALA A 269 1.85 32.32 29.82
C ALA A 269 2.40 33.71 29.46
N GLU A 270 3.41 33.72 28.61
CA GLU A 270 3.92 34.90 27.90
C GLU A 270 2.88 35.40 26.87
N GLU A 271 3.01 36.64 26.37
CA GLU A 271 2.06 37.22 25.41
C GLU A 271 1.90 36.34 24.15
N LYS A 272 3.02 35.88 23.60
CA LYS A 272 3.06 34.93 22.48
C LYS A 272 3.25 33.53 23.02
N ASN A 273 2.19 32.74 22.99
CA ASN A 273 2.23 31.36 23.43
C ASN A 273 1.36 30.49 22.52
N THR A 274 1.62 29.18 22.55
CA THR A 274 0.83 28.19 21.82
C THR A 274 0.63 26.97 22.69
N LEU A 275 -0.60 26.46 22.73
CA LEU A 275 -0.98 25.19 23.35
C LEU A 275 -1.56 24.27 22.29
N PHE A 276 -1.01 23.07 22.17
CA PHE A 276 -1.56 21.97 21.42
C PHE A 276 -2.13 20.91 22.37
N LEU A 277 -3.37 20.49 22.12
CA LEU A 277 -4.01 19.36 22.80
C LEU A 277 -4.26 18.26 21.76
N LYS A 278 -3.62 17.10 21.97
CA LYS A 278 -3.65 15.95 21.06
C LYS A 278 -4.57 14.90 21.69
N VAL A 279 -5.84 14.91 21.30
CA VAL A 279 -6.88 14.04 21.89
C VAL A 279 -6.94 12.73 21.11
N PRO A 280 -6.66 11.56 21.74
CA PRO A 280 -6.61 10.28 21.04
C PRO A 280 -7.94 9.87 20.43
N LEU A 281 -7.87 9.23 19.26
CA LEU A 281 -8.99 8.62 18.57
C LEU A 281 -9.06 7.12 18.89
N PRO A 282 -10.25 6.49 18.92
CA PRO A 282 -10.38 5.05 18.91
C PRO A 282 -9.67 4.43 17.69
N VAL A 283 -9.14 3.22 17.84
CA VAL A 283 -8.32 2.55 16.81
C VAL A 283 -9.05 1.37 16.16
N GLU A 284 -8.96 1.26 14.83
CA GLU A 284 -9.51 0.13 14.07
C GLU A 284 -8.67 -1.13 14.27
N THR A 285 -9.29 -2.22 14.69
CA THR A 285 -8.64 -3.52 14.92
C THR A 285 -9.56 -4.68 14.57
N TYR A 286 -9.10 -5.91 14.83
CA TYR A 286 -9.96 -7.08 14.66
C TYR A 286 -11.19 -7.00 15.59
N SER A 287 -11.02 -6.63 16.87
CA SER A 287 -12.11 -6.57 17.87
C SER A 287 -12.93 -5.28 17.84
N GLN A 288 -12.47 -4.24 17.14
CA GLN A 288 -13.09 -2.91 17.15
C GLN A 288 -13.14 -2.31 15.73
N ARG A 289 -14.34 -2.02 15.22
CA ARG A 289 -14.54 -1.63 13.82
C ARG A 289 -15.57 -0.55 13.58
N GLY A 290 -15.59 -0.03 12.36
CA GLY A 290 -16.61 0.92 11.90
C GLY A 290 -16.62 2.16 12.78
N ILE A 291 -15.42 2.69 13.04
CA ILE A 291 -15.21 3.84 13.89
C ILE A 291 -15.63 5.09 13.12
N GLU A 292 -16.63 5.79 13.63
CA GLU A 292 -17.16 7.02 13.05
C GLU A 292 -16.98 8.17 14.03
N ILE A 293 -16.43 9.29 13.56
CA ILE A 293 -16.39 10.54 14.33
C ILE A 293 -17.74 11.22 14.19
N LEU A 294 -18.52 11.23 15.27
CA LEU A 294 -19.86 11.84 15.29
C LEU A 294 -19.77 13.36 15.49
N SER A 295 -18.95 13.80 16.45
CA SER A 295 -18.77 15.22 16.72
C SER A 295 -17.39 15.51 17.34
N ILE A 296 -16.83 16.69 17.04
CA ILE A 296 -15.65 17.23 17.72
C ILE A 296 -15.91 18.72 17.94
N ASN A 297 -16.00 19.13 19.20
CA ASN A 297 -16.30 20.50 19.60
C ASN A 297 -15.28 20.99 20.65
N PRO A 298 -14.62 22.14 20.44
CA PRO A 298 -14.58 22.93 19.20
C PRO A 298 -13.92 22.16 18.04
N ALA A 299 -14.04 22.66 16.82
CA ALA A 299 -13.40 22.03 15.66
C ALA A 299 -11.87 21.97 15.84
N PRO A 300 -11.23 20.83 15.55
CA PRO A 300 -9.79 20.69 15.72
C PRO A 300 -9.03 21.37 14.58
N PHE A 301 -7.78 21.75 14.84
CA PHE A 301 -6.84 22.20 13.81
C PHE A 301 -6.56 21.09 12.79
N VAL A 302 -6.36 19.84 13.26
CA VAL A 302 -6.28 18.64 12.41
C VAL A 302 -7.15 17.53 13.00
N LYS A 303 -8.09 16.98 12.22
CA LYS A 303 -9.06 15.99 12.71
C LYS A 303 -8.44 14.63 13.07
N ASN A 304 -7.53 14.12 12.25
CA ASN A 304 -6.86 12.84 12.47
C ASN A 304 -5.42 12.93 11.97
N TYR A 305 -4.49 13.10 12.90
CA TYR A 305 -3.05 13.04 12.65
C TYR A 305 -2.43 12.06 13.62
N GLN A 306 -1.84 10.98 13.09
CA GLN A 306 -1.18 9.94 13.88
C GLN A 306 -2.07 9.41 15.03
N GLY A 307 -3.36 9.21 14.76
CA GLY A 307 -4.31 8.65 15.74
C GLY A 307 -4.85 9.63 16.77
N ALA A 308 -4.69 10.94 16.57
CA ALA A 308 -5.27 11.95 17.45
C ALA A 308 -5.90 13.12 16.66
N SER A 309 -6.90 13.76 17.26
CA SER A 309 -7.30 15.11 16.85
C SER A 309 -6.43 16.15 17.54
N ILE A 310 -5.89 17.06 16.75
CA ILE A 310 -4.99 18.11 17.22
C ILE A 310 -5.79 19.41 17.33
N HIS A 311 -5.85 19.98 18.52
CA HIS A 311 -6.40 21.32 18.79
C HIS A 311 -5.23 22.27 19.04
N GLN A 312 -5.31 23.48 18.49
CA GLN A 312 -4.27 24.52 18.63
C GLN A 312 -4.91 25.79 19.17
N TYR A 313 -4.30 26.38 20.20
CA TYR A 313 -4.70 27.63 20.80
C TYR A 313 -3.51 28.55 20.93
N GLU A 314 -3.63 29.78 20.44
CA GLU A 314 -2.58 30.79 20.47
C GLU A 314 -2.95 31.92 21.43
N ASN A 315 -1.94 32.57 22.01
CA ASN A 315 -2.08 33.74 22.89
C ASN A 315 -3.08 33.49 24.04
N SER A 316 -3.03 32.29 24.62
CA SER A 316 -3.89 31.90 25.74
C SER A 316 -3.42 32.56 27.05
N GLY A 317 -4.37 32.93 27.91
CA GLY A 317 -4.09 33.64 29.16
C GLY A 317 -4.96 33.18 30.32
N SER A 318 -4.90 33.92 31.44
CA SER A 318 -5.55 33.52 32.70
C SER A 318 -7.08 33.44 32.62
N SER A 319 -7.72 34.17 31.70
CA SER A 319 -9.14 34.13 31.41
C SER A 319 -9.55 33.00 30.46
N THR A 320 -8.61 32.40 29.73
CA THR A 320 -8.89 31.32 28.77
C THR A 320 -9.39 30.08 29.52
N ARG A 321 -10.52 29.54 29.05
CA ARG A 321 -11.10 28.27 29.49
C ARG A 321 -11.39 27.45 28.25
N LEU A 322 -10.84 26.25 28.19
CA LEU A 322 -11.01 25.34 27.06
C LEU A 322 -11.79 24.12 27.53
N HIS A 323 -12.80 23.74 26.75
CA HIS A 323 -13.54 22.50 26.90
C HIS A 323 -13.59 21.83 25.53
N ILE A 324 -12.94 20.69 25.40
CA ILE A 324 -12.96 19.86 24.20
C ILE A 324 -13.81 18.63 24.51
N ARG A 325 -14.75 18.32 23.61
CA ARG A 325 -15.57 17.13 23.64
C ARG A 325 -15.60 16.47 22.27
N GLN A 326 -15.28 15.18 22.23
CA GLN A 326 -15.25 14.38 21.01
C GLN A 326 -16.13 13.15 21.18
N GLU A 327 -17.01 12.89 20.23
CA GLU A 327 -17.91 11.74 20.23
C GLU A 327 -17.64 10.82 19.05
N TYR A 328 -17.66 9.52 19.33
CA TYR A 328 -17.38 8.47 18.37
C TYR A 328 -18.44 7.38 18.46
N SER A 329 -18.83 6.80 17.32
CA SER A 329 -19.48 5.50 17.27
C SER A 329 -18.43 4.44 16.99
N VAL A 330 -18.48 3.33 17.72
CA VAL A 330 -17.50 2.25 17.65
C VAL A 330 -18.24 0.91 17.73
N ASN A 331 -18.04 0.02 16.76
CA ASN A 331 -18.51 -1.35 16.86
C ASN A 331 -17.46 -2.21 17.56
N SER A 332 -17.73 -2.61 18.80
CA SER A 332 -16.88 -3.52 19.57
C SER A 332 -17.43 -4.95 19.51
N TYR A 333 -16.55 -5.93 19.43
CA TYR A 333 -16.88 -7.33 19.24
C TYR A 333 -16.21 -8.20 20.30
N GLU A 334 -16.94 -9.22 20.74
CA GLU A 334 -16.34 -10.31 21.49
C GLU A 334 -15.44 -11.09 20.53
N VAL A 335 -14.19 -11.31 20.93
CA VAL A 335 -13.24 -12.14 20.17
C VAL A 335 -12.98 -13.42 20.95
N THR A 336 -13.17 -14.54 20.26
CA THR A 336 -12.87 -15.86 20.80
C THR A 336 -11.84 -16.57 19.94
N THR A 337 -10.86 -17.21 20.58
CA THR A 337 -9.85 -18.03 19.90
C THR A 337 -9.91 -19.48 20.37
N LYS A 338 -9.65 -20.41 19.46
CA LYS A 338 -9.47 -21.83 19.75
C LYS A 338 -8.18 -22.30 19.11
N ILE A 339 -7.08 -22.21 19.84
CA ILE A 339 -5.74 -22.55 19.35
C ILE A 339 -5.41 -24.00 19.71
N ASN A 340 -4.92 -24.79 18.75
CA ASN A 340 -4.33 -26.10 18.98
C ASN A 340 -2.82 -25.93 19.19
N PRO A 341 -2.30 -26.10 20.43
CA PRO A 341 -0.89 -25.87 20.72
C PRO A 341 0.05 -26.76 19.92
N VAL A 342 -0.38 -27.98 19.54
CA VAL A 342 0.45 -28.93 18.77
C VAL A 342 0.85 -28.37 17.40
N ASN A 343 0.00 -27.52 16.81
CA ASN A 343 0.23 -26.93 15.50
C ASN A 343 0.97 -25.58 15.56
N VAL A 344 1.23 -25.06 16.76
CA VAL A 344 1.95 -23.79 16.95
C VAL A 344 3.42 -23.98 16.59
N ARG A 345 3.91 -23.09 15.71
CA ARG A 345 5.28 -23.14 15.20
C ARG A 345 6.29 -22.77 16.28
N VAL A 346 7.40 -23.50 16.34
CA VAL A 346 8.51 -23.26 17.28
C VAL A 346 9.69 -22.65 16.54
N GLY A 347 10.22 -21.54 17.06
CA GLY A 347 11.45 -20.90 16.54
C GLY A 347 11.34 -20.21 15.17
N GLN A 348 10.14 -20.15 14.59
CA GLN A 348 9.90 -19.49 13.30
C GLN A 348 9.60 -18.00 13.48
N LYS A 349 10.15 -17.16 12.58
CA LYS A 349 9.97 -15.69 12.56
C LYS A 349 9.84 -15.19 11.12
N GLN A 350 8.74 -15.51 10.45
CA GLN A 350 8.55 -15.19 9.03
C GLN A 350 8.33 -13.69 8.79
N ASN A 351 7.65 -13.01 9.72
CA ASN A 351 7.53 -11.55 9.71
C ASN A 351 8.60 -10.89 10.58
N THR A 352 9.85 -10.87 10.11
CA THR A 352 10.98 -10.34 10.90
C THR A 352 10.79 -8.89 11.33
N ALA A 353 10.13 -8.06 10.52
CA ALA A 353 9.82 -6.67 10.87
C ALA A 353 8.91 -6.58 12.11
N LEU A 354 7.85 -7.40 12.17
CA LEU A 354 6.97 -7.50 13.34
C LEU A 354 7.74 -7.98 14.57
N TYR A 355 8.59 -9.00 14.45
CA TYR A 355 9.40 -9.46 15.58
C TYR A 355 10.38 -8.37 16.06
N ASN A 356 11.01 -7.63 15.15
CA ASN A 356 11.92 -6.54 15.49
C ASN A 356 11.21 -5.35 16.15
N ALA A 357 9.92 -5.14 15.87
CA ALA A 357 9.13 -4.08 16.50
C ALA A 357 8.53 -4.50 17.85
N TYR A 358 8.07 -5.75 17.96
CA TYR A 358 7.18 -6.17 19.05
C TYR A 358 7.74 -7.27 19.96
N ALA A 359 8.88 -7.89 19.63
CA ALA A 359 9.53 -8.90 20.48
C ALA A 359 10.80 -8.36 21.19
N ILE A 360 11.10 -7.06 21.06
CA ILE A 360 12.27 -6.42 21.66
C ILE A 360 11.91 -5.55 22.87
N ALA A 361 12.91 -5.30 23.72
CA ALA A 361 12.79 -4.35 24.81
C ALA A 361 12.74 -2.90 24.30
N THR A 362 12.03 -2.05 25.04
CA THR A 362 12.01 -0.60 24.87
C THR A 362 12.06 0.04 26.27
N GLU A 363 12.23 1.36 26.35
CA GLU A 363 12.09 2.06 27.64
C GLU A 363 10.71 1.82 28.28
N PHE A 364 9.67 1.76 27.46
CA PHE A 364 8.30 1.54 27.91
C PHE A 364 8.01 0.08 28.29
N ILE A 365 8.67 -0.86 27.61
CA ILE A 365 8.51 -2.31 27.79
C ILE A 365 9.89 -2.90 28.13
N PRO A 366 10.30 -2.92 29.42
CA PRO A 366 11.67 -3.24 29.84
C PRO A 366 11.99 -4.74 29.81
N ALA A 367 11.81 -5.40 28.66
CA ALA A 367 12.00 -6.84 28.49
C ALA A 367 13.46 -7.33 28.67
N ASN A 368 14.44 -6.42 28.65
CA ASN A 368 15.86 -6.68 28.90
C ASN A 368 16.27 -6.43 30.36
N ASN A 369 15.32 -6.06 31.24
CA ASN A 369 15.61 -5.94 32.66
C ASN A 369 15.96 -7.32 33.25
N GLU A 370 17.05 -7.39 34.03
CA GLU A 370 17.58 -8.64 34.56
C GLU A 370 16.57 -9.42 35.40
N VAL A 371 15.76 -8.73 36.21
CA VAL A 371 14.71 -9.37 37.03
C VAL A 371 13.63 -9.95 36.13
N ILE A 372 13.21 -9.21 35.09
CA ILE A 372 12.20 -9.70 34.13
C ILE A 372 12.72 -10.92 33.37
N GLN A 373 13.97 -10.88 32.88
CA GLN A 373 14.56 -12.00 32.15
C GLN A 373 14.68 -13.26 33.02
N LYS A 374 15.25 -13.14 34.22
CA LYS A 374 15.37 -14.27 35.16
C LYS A 374 14.00 -14.82 35.55
N THR A 375 13.02 -13.96 35.83
CA THR A 375 11.66 -14.40 36.14
C THR A 375 11.03 -15.12 34.95
N ALA A 376 11.12 -14.58 33.73
CA ALA A 376 10.61 -15.23 32.53
C ALA A 376 11.24 -16.60 32.31
N GLU A 377 12.57 -16.71 32.40
CA GLU A 377 13.32 -17.98 32.32
C GLU A 377 12.85 -19.00 33.36
N SER A 378 12.66 -18.56 34.61
CA SER A 378 12.19 -19.42 35.71
C SER A 378 10.79 -19.98 35.48
N ILE A 379 9.91 -19.18 34.86
CA ILE A 379 8.51 -19.56 34.56
C ILE A 379 8.46 -20.51 33.37
N VAL A 380 9.15 -20.18 32.28
CA VAL A 380 9.03 -20.94 31.02
C VAL A 380 9.91 -22.19 31.01
N GLN A 381 11.05 -22.18 31.72
CA GLN A 381 11.99 -23.29 31.80
C GLN A 381 12.35 -23.82 30.39
N ASN A 382 12.19 -25.12 30.18
CA ASN A 382 12.50 -25.79 28.91
C ASN A 382 11.37 -25.74 27.87
N GLU A 383 10.24 -25.09 28.17
CA GLU A 383 9.14 -24.93 27.22
C GLU A 383 9.63 -24.26 25.93
N LYS A 384 9.24 -24.80 24.77
CA LYS A 384 9.64 -24.25 23.46
C LYS A 384 8.46 -23.69 22.69
N ASN A 385 7.25 -24.18 22.97
CA ASN A 385 6.05 -23.74 22.30
C ASN A 385 5.67 -22.32 22.75
N PRO A 386 5.63 -21.31 21.85
CA PRO A 386 5.40 -19.93 22.25
C PRO A 386 4.03 -19.73 22.92
N TYR A 387 2.98 -20.41 22.47
CA TYR A 387 1.67 -20.35 23.12
C TYR A 387 1.72 -20.88 24.56
N ASN A 388 2.38 -22.03 24.78
CA ASN A 388 2.53 -22.59 26.12
C ASN A 388 3.43 -21.73 27.03
N LYS A 389 4.48 -21.10 26.49
CA LYS A 389 5.30 -20.13 27.24
C LYS A 389 4.44 -18.98 27.76
N VAL A 390 3.65 -18.37 26.88
CA VAL A 390 2.76 -17.25 27.23
C VAL A 390 1.69 -17.70 28.23
N LYS A 391 1.15 -18.92 28.08
CA LYS A 391 0.20 -19.50 29.04
C LYS A 391 0.80 -19.69 30.43
N ARG A 392 2.06 -20.15 30.52
CA ARG A 392 2.78 -20.27 31.81
C ARG A 392 2.99 -18.90 32.47
N ILE A 393 3.36 -17.89 31.70
CA ILE A 393 3.51 -16.50 32.18
C ILE A 393 2.18 -15.97 32.69
N TYR A 394 1.11 -16.11 31.91
CA TYR A 394 -0.23 -15.69 32.31
C TYR A 394 -0.68 -16.35 33.62
N ASN A 395 -0.57 -17.68 33.71
CA ASN A 395 -0.93 -18.43 34.92
C ASN A 395 -0.06 -18.03 36.12
N TYR A 396 1.23 -17.78 35.91
CA TYR A 396 2.12 -17.29 36.96
C TYR A 396 1.61 -15.95 37.53
N LEU A 397 1.27 -14.99 36.66
CA LEU A 397 0.75 -13.70 37.11
C LEU A 397 -0.58 -13.86 37.85
N LEU A 398 -1.53 -14.66 37.35
CA LEU A 398 -2.79 -14.90 38.04
C LEU A 398 -2.60 -15.44 39.47
N ASN A 399 -1.61 -16.32 39.65
CA ASN A 399 -1.34 -16.98 40.92
C ASN A 399 -0.46 -16.17 41.88
N ASN A 400 0.34 -15.22 41.39
CA ASN A 400 1.36 -14.52 42.18
C ASN A 400 1.18 -13.01 42.27
N LEU A 401 0.25 -12.44 41.52
CA LEU A 401 0.01 -11.00 41.46
C LEU A 401 -1.39 -10.66 41.96
N ASP A 402 -1.48 -9.81 42.98
CA ASP A 402 -2.73 -9.21 43.44
C ASP A 402 -3.02 -7.95 42.62
N ILE A 403 -4.20 -7.92 41.99
CA ILE A 403 -4.63 -6.76 41.21
C ILE A 403 -5.29 -5.76 42.16
N ILE A 404 -4.74 -4.54 42.21
CA ILE A 404 -5.23 -3.44 43.03
C ILE A 404 -5.86 -2.34 42.17
N PRO A 405 -6.76 -1.51 42.71
CA PRO A 405 -7.30 -0.36 41.98
C PRO A 405 -6.19 0.61 41.55
N SER A 406 -6.31 1.13 40.33
CA SER A 406 -5.42 2.20 39.85
C SER A 406 -5.55 3.45 40.72
N SER A 407 -4.41 4.06 41.06
CA SER A 407 -4.33 5.26 41.90
C SER A 407 -3.24 6.20 41.41
N PRO A 408 -3.43 7.53 41.50
CA PRO A 408 -2.36 8.49 41.26
C PRO A 408 -1.10 8.20 42.09
N LEU A 409 -1.23 7.65 43.29
CA LEU A 409 -0.10 7.31 44.18
C LEU A 409 0.80 6.20 43.61
N ASN A 410 0.27 5.36 42.74
CA ASN A 410 1.02 4.30 42.08
C ASN A 410 1.54 4.76 40.71
N SER A 411 1.17 5.96 40.24
CA SER A 411 1.58 6.49 38.93
C SER A 411 3.07 6.86 38.98
N GLY A 412 3.86 6.25 38.08
CA GLY A 412 5.31 6.40 38.03
C GLY A 412 6.13 5.20 38.56
N SER A 413 5.49 4.21 39.20
CA SER A 413 6.19 2.97 39.60
C SER A 413 6.61 2.14 38.39
N SER A 414 7.82 1.56 38.46
CA SER A 414 8.29 0.64 37.42
C SER A 414 7.43 -0.63 37.45
N PRO A 415 6.94 -1.14 36.30
CA PRO A 415 6.23 -2.43 36.21
C PRO A 415 7.06 -3.61 36.73
N VAL A 416 8.38 -3.46 36.86
CA VAL A 416 9.27 -4.45 37.48
C VAL A 416 8.94 -4.62 38.97
N ASN A 417 8.54 -3.55 39.67
CA ASN A 417 8.24 -3.58 41.10
C ASN A 417 7.07 -4.52 41.42
N ALA A 418 6.16 -4.73 40.48
CA ALA A 418 5.06 -5.67 40.62
C ALA A 418 5.54 -7.12 40.84
N LEU A 419 6.74 -7.50 40.35
CA LEU A 419 7.33 -8.81 40.61
C LEU A 419 7.80 -8.98 42.06
N THR A 420 8.29 -7.90 42.68
CA THR A 420 8.78 -7.92 44.07
C THR A 420 7.66 -7.69 45.07
N GLU A 421 6.77 -6.75 44.80
CA GLU A 421 5.67 -6.36 45.69
C GLU A 421 4.47 -7.30 45.59
N LYS A 422 4.41 -8.12 44.53
CA LYS A 422 3.27 -9.01 44.22
C LYS A 422 1.94 -8.28 44.11
N ARG A 423 1.99 -6.99 43.79
CA ARG A 423 0.83 -6.11 43.64
C ARG A 423 1.02 -5.25 42.40
N ALA A 424 -0.05 -5.07 41.63
CA ALA A 424 -0.07 -4.23 40.44
C ALA A 424 -1.49 -3.74 40.18
N ASP A 425 -1.64 -2.55 39.60
CA ASP A 425 -2.90 -2.23 38.95
C ASP A 425 -2.95 -2.84 37.53
N THR A 426 -4.06 -2.65 36.81
CA THR A 426 -4.25 -3.26 35.48
C THR A 426 -3.27 -2.74 34.44
N TYR A 427 -2.81 -1.49 34.57
CA TYR A 427 -1.74 -0.91 33.74
C TYR A 427 -0.41 -1.64 33.97
N ASP A 428 0.04 -1.75 35.23
CA ASP A 428 1.33 -2.39 35.53
C ASP A 428 1.30 -3.88 35.20
N ALA A 429 0.17 -4.54 35.43
CA ALA A 429 -0.02 -5.95 35.09
C ALA A 429 0.07 -6.19 33.57
N ALA A 430 -0.55 -5.32 32.76
CA ALA A 430 -0.47 -5.41 31.30
C ALA A 430 0.97 -5.19 30.79
N ILE A 431 1.66 -4.17 31.29
CA ILE A 431 3.06 -3.90 30.89
C ILE A 431 3.99 -5.01 31.36
N LEU A 432 3.82 -5.52 32.58
CA LEU A 432 4.61 -6.63 33.10
C LEU A 432 4.40 -7.91 32.29
N PHE A 433 3.14 -8.26 31.98
CA PHE A 433 2.82 -9.40 31.13
C PHE A 433 3.55 -9.30 29.78
N VAL A 434 3.42 -8.16 29.10
CA VAL A 434 4.08 -7.94 27.81
C VAL A 434 5.60 -8.02 27.94
N SER A 435 6.18 -7.46 29.00
CA SER A 435 7.63 -7.48 29.21
C SER A 435 8.17 -8.89 29.42
N LEU A 436 7.47 -9.74 30.18
CA LEU A 436 7.82 -11.16 30.37
C LEU A 436 7.68 -11.96 29.06
N VAL A 437 6.64 -11.68 28.27
CA VAL A 437 6.43 -12.34 26.97
C VAL A 437 7.51 -11.93 25.96
N ARG A 438 7.86 -10.64 25.88
CA ARG A 438 8.96 -10.15 25.03
C ARG A 438 10.32 -10.67 25.47
N ALA A 439 10.56 -10.85 26.77
CA ALA A 439 11.78 -11.48 27.27
C ALA A 439 11.95 -12.92 26.76
N CYS A 440 10.85 -13.60 26.39
CA CYS A 440 10.87 -14.91 25.75
C CYS A 440 11.05 -14.86 24.23
N GLY A 441 11.25 -13.68 23.63
CA GLY A 441 11.38 -13.46 22.19
C GLY A 441 10.07 -13.60 21.40
N ILE A 442 8.92 -13.43 22.07
CA ILE A 442 7.58 -13.53 21.49
C ILE A 442 7.02 -12.11 21.32
N PRO A 443 6.45 -11.76 20.16
CA PRO A 443 5.92 -10.43 19.98
C PRO A 443 4.67 -10.22 20.85
N ALA A 444 4.62 -9.11 21.56
CA ALA A 444 3.50 -8.73 22.42
C ALA A 444 3.37 -7.22 22.53
N GLN A 445 2.17 -6.72 22.81
CA GLN A 445 1.94 -5.29 23.01
C GLN A 445 0.85 -5.05 24.06
N PRO A 446 0.95 -3.99 24.87
CA PRO A 446 -0.12 -3.60 25.76
C PRO A 446 -1.18 -2.82 24.97
N VAL A 447 -2.39 -2.81 25.48
CA VAL A 447 -3.50 -2.04 24.91
C VAL A 447 -4.06 -1.13 25.99
N ALA A 448 -4.36 0.12 25.64
CA ALA A 448 -5.00 1.08 26.53
C ALA A 448 -6.38 1.46 25.99
N GLY A 449 -7.33 1.59 26.90
CA GLY A 449 -8.66 2.01 26.56
C GLY A 449 -9.57 2.14 27.76
N ILE A 450 -10.86 1.89 27.52
CA ILE A 450 -11.89 1.81 28.54
C ILE A 450 -12.62 0.46 28.47
N ILE A 451 -13.15 0.04 29.61
CA ILE A 451 -14.15 -1.03 29.74
C ILE A 451 -15.43 -0.45 30.32
N VAL A 452 -16.54 -1.13 30.08
CA VAL A 452 -17.89 -0.69 30.48
C VAL A 452 -18.55 -1.80 31.29
N ASP A 453 -19.10 -1.43 32.44
CA ASP A 453 -19.84 -2.38 33.27
C ASP A 453 -21.32 -2.48 32.86
N VAL A 454 -22.05 -3.36 33.53
CA VAL A 454 -23.50 -3.54 33.32
C VAL A 454 -24.33 -2.29 33.65
N SER A 455 -23.76 -1.33 34.40
CA SER A 455 -24.38 -0.04 34.72
C SER A 455 -24.03 1.08 33.74
N GLN A 456 -23.31 0.74 32.64
CA GLN A 456 -22.76 1.68 31.65
C GLN A 456 -21.71 2.64 32.22
N THR A 457 -21.13 2.32 33.38
CA THR A 457 -20.02 3.07 33.95
C THR A 457 -18.74 2.69 33.21
N SER A 458 -18.00 3.70 32.76
CA SER A 458 -16.74 3.53 32.03
C SER A 458 -15.54 3.64 32.96
N TYR A 459 -14.59 2.72 32.80
CA TYR A 459 -13.36 2.66 33.59
C TYR A 459 -12.17 2.60 32.66
N SER A 460 -11.10 3.36 32.95
CA SER A 460 -9.81 3.16 32.29
C SER A 460 -9.33 1.74 32.56
N HIS A 461 -8.84 1.08 31.52
CA HIS A 461 -8.34 -0.29 31.62
C HIS A 461 -7.24 -0.56 30.62
N TRP A 462 -6.39 -1.51 30.97
CA TRP A 462 -5.26 -1.93 30.15
C TRP A 462 -5.17 -3.44 30.12
N TRP A 463 -4.93 -3.97 28.94
CA TRP A 463 -4.78 -5.40 28.68
C TRP A 463 -3.62 -5.60 27.71
N ALA A 464 -3.49 -6.79 27.13
CA ALA A 464 -2.40 -7.09 26.21
C ALA A 464 -2.83 -7.99 25.06
N GLU A 465 -1.96 -8.05 24.05
CA GLU A 465 -2.00 -9.04 22.99
C GLU A 465 -0.63 -9.64 22.77
N PHE A 466 -0.59 -10.90 22.33
CA PHE A 466 0.64 -11.56 21.86
C PHE A 466 0.44 -12.16 20.48
N TYR A 467 1.50 -12.20 19.67
CA TYR A 467 1.42 -12.68 18.29
C TYR A 467 1.90 -14.13 18.16
N LEU A 468 1.17 -14.92 17.40
CA LEU A 468 1.57 -16.26 16.98
C LEU A 468 1.70 -16.35 15.46
N GLU A 469 2.87 -16.77 14.99
CA GLU A 469 3.14 -16.98 13.57
C GLU A 469 2.17 -17.99 12.95
N GLY A 470 1.48 -17.60 11.87
CA GLY A 470 0.45 -18.42 11.23
C GLY A 470 -0.96 -18.28 11.84
N PHE A 471 -1.14 -17.46 12.89
CA PHE A 471 -2.44 -17.23 13.54
C PHE A 471 -2.79 -15.75 13.73
N GLY A 472 -1.82 -14.90 14.07
CA GLY A 472 -2.01 -13.46 14.32
C GLY A 472 -2.03 -13.08 15.80
N TRP A 473 -2.63 -11.94 16.15
CA TRP A 473 -2.66 -11.40 17.51
C TRP A 473 -3.69 -12.11 18.40
N VAL A 474 -3.33 -12.45 19.63
CA VAL A 474 -4.15 -13.20 20.58
C VAL A 474 -4.35 -12.32 21.82
N PRO A 475 -5.60 -11.98 22.19
CA PRO A 475 -5.87 -11.09 23.31
C PRO A 475 -5.67 -11.80 24.65
N VAL A 476 -5.20 -11.05 25.65
CA VAL A 476 -5.04 -11.50 27.03
C VAL A 476 -5.38 -10.36 27.99
N ASP A 477 -6.19 -10.64 29.01
CA ASP A 477 -6.59 -9.65 30.01
C ASP A 477 -6.43 -10.19 31.44
N VAL A 478 -5.29 -9.91 32.06
CA VAL A 478 -4.97 -10.33 33.44
C VAL A 478 -5.88 -9.64 34.47
N GLY A 479 -6.31 -8.40 34.21
CA GLY A 479 -7.17 -7.64 35.13
C GLY A 479 -8.58 -8.22 35.19
N MET A 480 -9.19 -8.42 34.02
CA MET A 480 -10.53 -9.00 33.92
C MET A 480 -10.58 -10.47 34.31
N ALA A 481 -9.49 -11.22 34.11
CA ALA A 481 -9.33 -12.57 34.64
C ALA A 481 -9.46 -12.63 36.18
N LYS A 482 -9.14 -11.55 36.90
CA LYS A 482 -9.33 -11.44 38.36
C LYS A 482 -10.59 -10.63 38.75
N ALA A 483 -11.47 -10.31 37.78
CA ALA A 483 -12.68 -9.47 37.85
C ALA A 483 -12.51 -8.10 38.51
N ILE A 484 -11.53 -7.33 38.04
CA ILE A 484 -11.38 -5.93 38.44
C ILE A 484 -11.64 -5.04 37.22
N PRO A 485 -12.47 -3.96 37.35
CA PRO A 485 -13.13 -3.52 38.57
C PRO A 485 -14.50 -4.15 38.85
N PHE A 486 -15.03 -4.99 37.96
CA PHE A 486 -16.35 -5.62 38.11
C PHE A 486 -16.42 -6.99 37.41
N ASP A 487 -17.47 -7.75 37.70
CA ASP A 487 -17.75 -9.04 37.04
C ASP A 487 -18.67 -8.85 35.84
N MET A 488 -18.28 -9.43 34.71
CA MET A 488 -19.02 -9.43 33.45
C MET A 488 -19.91 -10.66 33.25
N GLY A 489 -19.96 -11.54 34.25
CA GLY A 489 -20.70 -12.80 34.16
C GLY A 489 -20.05 -13.82 33.24
N ILE A 490 -18.75 -13.70 32.99
CA ILE A 490 -17.97 -14.65 32.18
C ILE A 490 -17.61 -15.87 33.05
N PRO A 491 -18.12 -17.07 32.74
CA PRO A 491 -17.78 -18.27 33.49
C PRO A 491 -16.30 -18.63 33.30
N GLN A 492 -15.62 -19.05 34.38
CA GLN A 492 -14.20 -19.41 34.35
C GLN A 492 -13.33 -18.33 33.69
N LYS A 493 -13.60 -17.06 34.04
CA LYS A 493 -12.91 -15.86 33.51
C LYS A 493 -11.38 -15.99 33.51
N GLU A 494 -10.81 -16.70 34.50
CA GLU A 494 -9.38 -16.93 34.62
C GLU A 494 -8.85 -17.68 33.39
N ASN A 495 -9.61 -18.62 32.85
CA ASN A 495 -9.27 -19.36 31.64
C ASN A 495 -9.72 -18.62 30.38
N TRP A 496 -10.86 -17.93 30.44
CA TRP A 496 -11.48 -17.31 29.28
C TRP A 496 -10.68 -16.11 28.77
N TYR A 497 -10.21 -15.22 29.65
CA TYR A 497 -9.41 -14.05 29.25
C TYR A 497 -7.97 -14.38 28.81
N PHE A 498 -7.62 -15.67 28.70
CA PHE A 498 -6.44 -16.13 27.98
C PHE A 498 -6.82 -16.54 26.54
N GLY A 499 -6.74 -15.59 25.62
CA GLY A 499 -7.06 -15.80 24.21
C GLY A 499 -8.44 -15.28 23.80
N ASN A 500 -9.24 -14.77 24.72
CA ASN A 500 -10.54 -14.17 24.41
C ASN A 500 -10.69 -12.79 25.06
N ILE A 501 -11.62 -12.01 24.53
CA ILE A 501 -11.95 -10.67 25.02
C ILE A 501 -13.44 -10.38 24.78
N ASP A 502 -14.10 -9.68 25.68
CA ASP A 502 -15.52 -9.31 25.54
C ASP A 502 -15.72 -8.04 24.69
N ALA A 503 -16.98 -7.74 24.37
CA ALA A 503 -17.38 -6.63 23.51
C ALA A 503 -17.62 -5.29 24.23
N PHE A 504 -17.49 -5.21 25.56
CA PHE A 504 -17.85 -4.01 26.35
C PHE A 504 -16.62 -3.16 26.65
N ARG A 505 -15.85 -2.88 25.60
CA ARG A 505 -14.58 -2.16 25.70
C ARG A 505 -14.26 -1.38 24.44
N VAL A 506 -13.51 -0.30 24.61
CA VAL A 506 -13.03 0.54 23.50
C VAL A 506 -11.53 0.79 23.66
N ALA A 507 -10.76 0.44 22.65
CA ALA A 507 -9.32 0.66 22.58
C ALA A 507 -9.00 1.99 21.90
N PHE A 508 -8.03 2.72 22.46
CA PHE A 508 -7.51 3.99 21.91
C PHE A 508 -6.02 3.91 21.53
N SER A 509 -5.30 2.87 21.94
CA SER A 509 -3.92 2.65 21.49
C SER A 509 -3.44 1.24 21.73
N TYR A 510 -2.62 0.73 20.81
CA TYR A 510 -1.87 -0.52 20.92
C TYR A 510 -0.38 -0.18 20.95
N GLY A 511 0.28 -0.48 22.06
CA GLY A 511 1.63 -0.01 22.34
C GLY A 511 1.73 1.52 22.47
N LYS A 512 2.94 2.01 22.70
CA LYS A 512 3.22 3.45 22.84
C LYS A 512 3.10 4.13 21.48
N THR A 513 2.23 5.13 21.38
CA THR A 513 2.10 5.96 20.17
C THR A 513 3.03 7.15 20.28
N LEU A 514 4.03 7.21 19.40
CA LEU A 514 4.98 8.32 19.33
C LEU A 514 4.43 9.39 18.39
N GLN A 515 4.32 10.62 18.89
CA GLN A 515 3.97 11.77 18.07
C GLN A 515 5.08 12.80 18.12
N THR A 516 5.49 13.28 16.94
CA THR A 516 6.48 14.34 16.83
C THR A 516 5.92 15.66 17.37
N PRO A 517 6.77 16.52 17.96
CA PRO A 517 6.38 17.89 18.28
C PRO A 517 5.83 18.63 17.04
N MET A 518 4.78 19.41 17.24
CA MET A 518 4.16 20.26 16.22
C MET A 518 4.93 21.56 16.00
N ALA A 519 5.59 22.07 17.04
CA ALA A 519 6.38 23.30 17.00
C ALA A 519 7.83 23.05 17.42
N SER A 520 8.76 23.82 16.83
CA SER A 520 10.15 23.83 17.26
C SER A 520 10.29 24.39 18.67
N ASN A 521 11.16 23.79 19.50
CA ASN A 521 11.43 24.21 20.89
C ASN A 521 10.20 24.17 21.82
N SER A 522 9.15 23.43 21.47
CA SER A 522 8.03 23.20 22.37
C SER A 522 8.39 22.17 23.45
N LYS A 523 7.63 22.18 24.55
CA LYS A 523 7.67 21.15 25.58
C LYS A 523 6.46 20.25 25.43
N THR A 524 6.62 18.95 25.62
CA THR A 524 5.54 17.96 25.55
C THR A 524 5.29 17.34 26.92
N ALA A 525 4.03 17.01 27.21
CA ALA A 525 3.65 16.22 28.38
C ALA A 525 2.72 15.07 27.96
N ALA A 526 2.95 13.90 28.57
CA ALA A 526 2.04 12.76 28.52
C ALA A 526 1.18 12.71 29.78
N LYS A 527 0.05 12.00 29.73
CA LYS A 527 -0.72 11.67 30.93
C LYS A 527 -0.43 10.23 31.33
N GLU A 528 0.10 10.07 32.54
CA GLU A 528 0.34 8.76 33.13
C GLU A 528 -0.99 8.03 33.35
N ARG A 529 -0.97 6.70 33.21
CA ARG A 529 -2.15 5.82 33.40
C ARG A 529 -3.41 6.38 32.72
N SER A 530 -3.25 6.83 31.47
CA SER A 530 -4.33 7.35 30.62
C SER A 530 -4.96 6.24 29.77
N TYR A 531 -6.17 6.50 29.25
CA TYR A 531 -6.87 5.61 28.32
C TYR A 531 -6.15 5.42 26.98
N SER A 532 -5.02 6.11 26.74
CA SER A 532 -4.13 5.96 25.59
C SER A 532 -2.68 6.01 26.03
N PHE A 533 -1.82 5.17 25.45
CA PHE A 533 -0.36 5.21 25.61
C PHE A 533 0.32 6.25 24.69
N SER A 534 -0.30 7.43 24.58
CA SER A 534 0.24 8.52 23.75
C SER A 534 1.43 9.20 24.44
N SER A 535 2.55 9.34 23.75
CA SER A 535 3.78 9.95 24.30
C SER A 535 3.69 11.46 24.50
N SER A 536 2.73 12.13 23.84
CA SER A 536 2.45 13.56 24.00
C SER A 536 0.96 13.80 23.81
N MET A 537 0.24 14.13 24.89
CA MET A 537 -1.17 14.56 24.81
C MET A 537 -1.27 16.08 24.88
N GLU A 538 -0.24 16.72 25.44
CA GLU A 538 -0.12 18.17 25.57
C GLU A 538 1.22 18.60 25.00
N GLU A 539 1.23 19.71 24.29
CA GLU A 539 2.45 20.35 23.81
C GLU A 539 2.29 21.86 23.92
N PHE A 540 3.29 22.56 24.46
CA PHE A 540 3.17 23.98 24.74
C PHE A 540 4.48 24.75 24.51
N LEU A 541 4.32 26.02 24.15
CA LEU A 541 5.39 27.00 23.94
C LEU A 541 4.98 28.33 24.60
N GLY A 542 5.89 28.96 25.36
CA GLY A 542 5.61 30.23 26.04
C GLY A 542 4.61 30.11 27.21
N ILE A 543 4.29 28.90 27.67
CA ILE A 543 3.37 28.66 28.80
C ILE A 543 4.17 28.26 30.04
N VAL A 544 3.93 28.97 31.15
CA VAL A 544 4.57 28.76 32.45
C VAL A 544 3.83 27.67 33.24
N SER A 545 2.50 27.76 33.32
CA SER A 545 1.67 26.75 33.98
C SER A 545 0.23 26.78 33.50
N TYR A 546 -0.50 25.68 33.68
CA TYR A 546 -1.93 25.55 33.43
C TYR A 546 -2.48 24.34 34.19
N ASN A 547 -3.80 24.30 34.36
CA ASN A 547 -4.50 23.11 34.85
C ASN A 547 -5.14 22.40 33.66
N SER A 548 -4.92 21.09 33.55
CA SER A 548 -5.60 20.26 32.56
C SER A 548 -6.20 19.02 33.20
N VAL A 549 -7.45 18.73 32.86
CA VAL A 549 -8.20 17.57 33.33
C VAL A 549 -8.60 16.75 32.11
N TRP A 550 -8.02 15.56 32.00
CA TRP A 550 -8.34 14.58 30.97
C TRP A 550 -9.30 13.57 31.57
N LYS A 551 -10.57 13.61 31.16
CA LYS A 551 -11.59 12.71 31.71
C LYS A 551 -11.43 11.33 31.10
N VAL A 552 -11.73 10.29 31.88
CA VAL A 552 -11.93 8.94 31.34
C VAL A 552 -13.07 9.01 30.32
N PRO A 553 -12.88 8.53 29.08
CA PRO A 553 -13.93 8.52 28.08
C PRO A 553 -15.14 7.76 28.60
N LYS A 554 -16.34 8.30 28.34
CA LYS A 554 -17.60 7.75 28.83
C LYS A 554 -18.38 7.15 27.68
N VAL A 555 -18.87 5.95 27.86
CA VAL A 555 -19.91 5.39 26.98
C VAL A 555 -21.23 6.07 27.33
N ILE A 556 -21.78 6.78 26.36
CA ILE A 556 -23.02 7.56 26.51
C ILE A 556 -24.24 6.83 25.91
N ALA A 557 -24.00 5.82 25.06
CA ALA A 557 -25.04 4.92 24.58
C ALA A 557 -24.44 3.56 24.17
N VAL A 558 -25.23 2.50 24.31
CA VAL A 558 -24.95 1.14 23.82
C VAL A 558 -26.16 0.69 23.02
N TYR A 559 -25.97 0.34 21.75
CA TYR A 559 -27.02 -0.18 20.86
C TYR A 559 -26.80 -1.65 20.50
#